data_AF-A0A356PZN2-F1
#
_entry.id   AF-A0A356PZN2-F1
#
_cell.length_a   1.000
_cell.length_b   1.000
_cell.length_c   1.000
_cell.angle_alpha   90.00
_cell.angle_beta   90.00
_cell.angle_gamma   90.00
#
_symmetry.space_group_name_H-M   'P 1'
#
loop_
_entity.id
_entity.type
_entity.pdbx_description
1 polymer ?
#
loop_
_entity_poly.entity_id
_entity_poly.type
_entity_poly.pdbx_seq_one_letter_code
_entity_poly.pdbx_strand_id
1 'polypeptide(L)'
;IRHRLRHLTAARRRGLQHQIIESDIGARIIDGDSVQADSWVIARLTTQPASGCGGLRVIESGHDDPDHLPRPAAEAIRNADVIIHPQGRPPAMLSIARREVELLAAAPKARRKLADERLARGLDVVILTNDGIDRTARAGISA
;
A
#
# COMPACT_ATOMS: atom_id res chain seq x y z
N ILE A 1 -5.42 15.60 19.44
CA ILE A 1 -5.15 14.45 18.53
C ILE A 1 -5.65 14.64 17.09
N ARG A 2 -6.91 15.07 16.87
CA ARG A 2 -7.54 15.16 15.54
C ARG A 2 -6.73 15.97 14.48
N HIS A 3 -5.97 16.99 14.88
CA HIS A 3 -5.08 17.75 14.01
C HIS A 3 -3.87 16.94 13.50
N ARG A 4 -3.28 16.07 14.32
CA ARG A 4 -2.09 15.27 13.96
C ARG A 4 -2.42 14.15 12.98
N LEU A 5 -3.65 13.63 13.02
CA LEU A 5 -4.15 12.62 12.07
C LEU A 5 -4.33 13.17 10.65
N ARG A 6 -4.46 14.49 10.47
CA ARG A 6 -4.69 15.10 9.14
C ARG A 6 -3.50 14.95 8.21
N HIS A 7 -2.29 14.87 8.76
CA HIS A 7 -1.05 14.77 8.00
C HIS A 7 -0.68 13.31 7.65
N LEU A 8 -1.44 12.32 8.15
CA LEU A 8 -1.25 10.93 7.79
C LEU A 8 -1.96 10.62 6.46
N THR A 9 -1.31 9.81 5.63
CA THR A 9 -1.94 9.21 4.45
C THR A 9 -3.18 8.40 4.85
N ALA A 10 -4.09 8.17 3.92
CA ALA A 10 -5.31 7.41 4.19
C ALA A 10 -4.99 5.97 4.65
N ALA A 11 -3.96 5.35 4.06
CA ALA A 11 -3.47 4.03 4.48
C ALA A 11 -2.99 4.06 5.93
N ARG A 12 -2.12 5.01 6.26
CA ARG A 12 -1.50 5.13 7.58
C ARG A 12 -2.51 5.49 8.66
N ARG A 13 -3.51 6.29 8.32
CA ARG A 13 -4.62 6.64 9.20
C ARG A 13 -5.50 5.42 9.51
N ARG A 14 -5.83 4.60 8.51
CA ARG A 14 -6.58 3.35 8.75
C ARG A 14 -5.77 2.32 9.50
N GLY A 15 -4.48 2.16 9.19
CA GLY A 15 -3.60 1.27 9.95
C GLY A 15 -3.56 1.63 11.44
N LEU A 16 -3.45 2.93 11.74
CA LEU A 16 -3.55 3.42 13.11
C LEU A 16 -4.93 3.16 13.74
N GLN A 17 -6.01 3.39 12.99
CA GLN A 17 -7.38 3.12 13.49
C GLN A 17 -7.59 1.64 13.80
N HIS A 18 -7.16 0.74 12.91
CA HIS A 18 -7.19 -0.70 13.15
C HIS A 18 -6.39 -1.07 14.40
N GLN A 19 -5.17 -0.54 14.56
CA GLN A 19 -4.36 -0.78 15.76
C GLN A 19 -5.02 -0.25 17.04
N ILE A 20 -5.72 0.88 16.98
CA ILE A 20 -6.49 1.42 18.12
C ILE A 20 -7.63 0.47 18.50
N ILE A 21 -8.32 -0.10 17.51
CA ILE A 21 -9.44 -1.03 17.71
C ILE A 21 -8.94 -2.40 18.20
N GLU A 22 -7.84 -2.89 17.65
CA GLU A 22 -7.24 -4.20 17.96
C GLU A 22 -6.41 -4.21 19.25
N SER A 23 -6.24 -3.05 19.92
CA SER A 23 -5.48 -2.93 21.17
C SER A 23 -6.34 -2.50 22.35
N ASP A 24 -5.80 -2.67 23.56
CA ASP A 24 -6.43 -2.28 24.82
C ASP A 24 -6.70 -0.76 24.95
N ILE A 25 -6.29 0.04 23.97
CA ILE A 25 -6.64 1.47 23.88
C ILE A 25 -8.16 1.63 23.83
N GLY A 26 -8.86 0.76 23.09
CA GLY A 26 -10.32 0.80 23.01
C GLY A 26 -11.00 0.63 24.37
N ALA A 27 -10.50 -0.29 25.19
CA ALA A 27 -11.04 -0.55 26.54
C ALA A 27 -10.85 0.67 27.46
N ARG A 28 -9.70 1.35 27.40
CA ARG A 28 -9.44 2.54 28.24
C ARG A 28 -10.27 3.77 27.88
N ILE A 29 -10.65 3.91 26.61
CA ILE A 29 -11.59 4.96 26.18
C ILE A 29 -12.97 4.69 26.78
N ILE A 30 -13.39 3.42 26.82
CA ILE A 30 -14.68 3.01 27.41
C ILE A 30 -14.68 3.23 28.93
N ASP A 31 -13.55 2.97 29.60
CA ASP A 31 -13.38 3.22 31.05
C ASP A 31 -13.28 4.70 31.44
N GLY A 32 -13.33 5.62 30.47
CA GLY A 32 -13.31 7.07 30.71
C GLY A 32 -11.93 7.66 30.98
N ASP A 33 -10.85 6.87 30.86
CA ASP A 33 -9.47 7.34 31.00
C ASP A 33 -8.95 7.94 29.67
N SER A 34 -9.55 9.06 29.29
CA SER A 34 -9.23 9.75 28.04
C SER A 34 -7.80 10.31 28.01
N VAL A 35 -7.20 10.60 29.16
CA VAL A 35 -5.85 11.18 29.25
C VAL A 35 -4.80 10.12 28.97
N GLN A 36 -4.92 8.91 29.54
CA GLN A 36 -4.01 7.82 29.20
C GLN A 36 -4.23 7.31 27.78
N ALA A 37 -5.49 7.21 27.33
CA ALA A 37 -5.78 6.80 25.96
C ALA A 37 -5.11 7.77 24.94
N ASP A 38 -5.20 9.08 25.18
CA ASP A 38 -4.56 10.08 24.33
C ASP A 38 -3.03 9.95 24.35
N SER A 39 -2.43 9.75 25.53
CA SER A 39 -0.99 9.55 25.68
C SER A 39 -0.51 8.29 24.95
N TRP A 40 -1.28 7.20 25.00
CA TRP A 40 -0.96 5.94 24.31
C TRP A 40 -1.08 6.05 22.80
N VAL A 41 -2.10 6.75 22.29
CA VAL A 41 -2.24 7.05 20.86
C VAL A 41 -1.07 7.92 20.38
N ILE A 42 -0.66 8.92 21.17
CA ILE A 42 0.50 9.77 20.86
C ILE A 42 1.79 8.95 20.89
N ALA A 43 1.99 8.13 21.92
CA ALA A 43 3.13 7.23 22.01
C ALA A 43 3.15 6.29 20.80
N ARG A 44 2.02 5.73 20.35
CA ARG A 44 2.00 4.85 19.18
C ARG A 44 2.32 5.58 17.88
N LEU A 45 1.87 6.83 17.73
CA LEU A 45 2.26 7.71 16.65
C LEU A 45 3.78 8.00 16.63
N THR A 46 4.44 8.01 17.79
CA THR A 46 5.88 8.30 17.91
C THR A 46 6.79 7.07 18.01
N THR A 47 6.27 5.91 18.45
CA THR A 47 7.05 4.67 18.69
C THR A 47 6.99 3.70 17.50
N GLN A 48 6.09 3.92 16.54
CA GLN A 48 6.21 3.24 15.25
C GLN A 48 7.44 3.81 14.56
N PRO A 49 8.39 2.96 14.11
CA PRO A 49 9.73 3.42 13.84
C PRO A 49 9.72 4.57 12.85
N ALA A 50 10.58 5.55 13.12
CA ALA A 50 11.06 6.52 12.14
C ALA A 50 11.85 5.84 11.00
N SER A 51 11.49 4.61 10.61
CA SER A 51 11.85 4.00 9.34
C SER A 51 10.95 4.60 8.27
N GLY A 52 11.14 5.90 8.04
CA GLY A 52 10.40 6.73 7.10
C GLY A 52 10.72 6.46 5.63
N CYS A 53 10.85 5.20 5.25
CA CYS A 53 10.82 4.80 3.85
C CYS A 53 9.52 4.03 3.67
N GLY A 54 8.64 4.51 2.80
CA GLY A 54 7.46 3.75 2.44
C GLY A 54 7.84 2.34 1.96
N GLY A 55 6.93 1.38 2.06
CA GLY A 55 7.16 0.03 1.59
C GLY A 55 7.06 -0.05 0.07
N LEU A 56 8.06 -0.64 -0.60
CA LEU A 56 7.96 -0.99 -2.02
C LEU A 56 7.63 -2.46 -2.18
N ARG A 57 6.55 -2.76 -2.91
CA ARG A 57 6.21 -4.11 -3.35
C ARG A 57 6.10 -4.16 -4.87
N VAL A 58 6.71 -5.17 -5.48
CA VAL A 58 6.52 -5.48 -6.90
C VAL A 58 5.65 -6.72 -7.00
N ILE A 59 4.57 -6.64 -7.76
CA ILE A 59 3.60 -7.72 -7.91
C ILE A 59 3.51 -8.04 -9.40
N GLU A 60 3.89 -9.26 -9.73
CA GLU A 60 3.69 -9.80 -11.07
C GLU A 60 2.21 -10.07 -11.28
N SER A 61 1.67 -9.35 -12.25
CA SER A 61 0.33 -9.49 -12.81
C SER A 61 0.33 -10.67 -13.78
N GLY A 62 0.70 -11.86 -13.30
CA GLY A 62 0.79 -13.07 -14.12
C GLY A 62 -0.58 -13.62 -14.56
N HIS A 63 -1.66 -13.09 -13.98
CA HIS A 63 -3.02 -13.51 -14.24
C HIS A 63 -3.95 -12.29 -14.28
N ASP A 64 -4.85 -12.26 -15.26
CA ASP A 64 -5.84 -11.18 -15.45
C ASP A 64 -7.03 -11.32 -14.48
N ASP A 65 -7.09 -12.37 -13.65
CA ASP A 65 -8.13 -12.53 -12.62
C ASP A 65 -7.59 -12.16 -11.21
N PRO A 66 -8.16 -11.12 -10.57
CA PRO A 66 -7.85 -10.73 -9.19
C PRO A 66 -8.03 -11.84 -8.15
N ASP A 67 -8.91 -12.82 -8.39
CA ASP A 67 -9.26 -13.86 -7.41
C ASP A 67 -8.14 -14.89 -7.19
N HIS A 68 -7.23 -15.02 -8.16
CA HIS A 68 -6.05 -15.90 -8.06
C HIS A 68 -4.87 -15.25 -7.33
N LEU A 69 -5.01 -13.98 -6.93
CA LEU A 69 -3.91 -13.23 -6.36
C LEU A 69 -3.64 -13.71 -4.91
N PRO A 70 -2.39 -14.08 -4.56
CA PRO A 70 -2.07 -14.50 -3.21
C PRO A 70 -2.47 -13.43 -2.18
N ARG A 71 -3.03 -13.86 -1.04
CA ARG A 71 -3.49 -12.96 0.03
C ARG A 71 -2.48 -11.84 0.38
N PRO A 72 -1.17 -12.08 0.53
CA PRO A 72 -0.22 -11.02 0.83
C PRO A 72 -0.12 -9.94 -0.26
N ALA A 73 -0.29 -10.31 -1.53
CA ALA A 73 -0.28 -9.40 -2.66
C ALA A 73 -1.58 -8.58 -2.71
N ALA A 74 -2.73 -9.20 -2.38
CA ALA A 74 -4.02 -8.53 -2.37
C ALA A 74 -4.07 -7.50 -1.23
N GLU A 75 -3.53 -7.87 -0.06
CA GLU A 75 -3.34 -6.96 1.06
C GLU A 75 -2.39 -5.81 0.73
N ALA A 76 -1.31 -6.06 -0.02
CA ALA A 76 -0.40 -5.00 -0.46
C ALA A 76 -1.10 -4.00 -1.39
N ILE A 77 -1.88 -4.47 -2.37
CA ILE A 77 -2.65 -3.60 -3.28
C ILE A 77 -3.70 -2.81 -2.49
N ARG A 78 -4.42 -3.49 -1.59
CA ARG A 78 -5.43 -2.86 -0.74
C ARG A 78 -4.82 -1.83 0.20
N ASN A 79 -3.57 -2.01 0.65
CA ASN A 79 -2.90 -1.13 1.61
C ASN A 79 -1.97 -0.09 0.97
N ALA A 80 -1.77 -0.10 -0.34
CA ALA A 80 -0.97 0.89 -1.04
C ALA A 80 -1.52 2.31 -0.90
N ASP A 81 -0.60 3.28 -0.85
CA ASP A 81 -0.88 4.70 -1.09
C ASP A 81 -0.80 5.03 -2.58
N VAL A 82 0.11 4.34 -3.30
CA VAL A 82 0.36 4.55 -4.74
C VAL A 82 0.48 3.21 -5.44
N ILE A 83 -0.20 3.05 -6.59
CA ILE A 83 -0.02 1.90 -7.48
C ILE A 83 0.49 2.40 -8.83
N ILE A 84 1.67 1.93 -9.20
CA ILE A 84 2.28 2.19 -10.50
C ILE A 84 2.04 0.96 -11.37
N HIS A 85 1.37 1.15 -12.52
CA HIS A 85 1.00 0.06 -13.41
C HIS A 85 1.50 0.30 -14.84
N PRO A 86 1.49 -0.74 -15.71
CA PRO A 86 1.84 -0.59 -17.11
C PRO A 86 0.93 0.39 -17.86
N GLN A 87 1.49 1.06 -18.87
CA GLN A 87 0.70 1.84 -19.82
C GLN A 87 -0.13 0.91 -20.71
N GLY A 88 -1.29 1.39 -21.18
CA GLY A 88 -2.22 0.61 -21.99
C GLY A 88 -3.43 0.15 -21.18
N ARG A 89 -3.82 -1.11 -21.34
CA ARG A 89 -4.97 -1.68 -20.62
C ARG A 89 -4.68 -1.69 -19.11
N PRO A 90 -5.54 -1.08 -18.27
CA PRO A 90 -5.39 -1.15 -16.83
C PRO A 90 -5.46 -2.61 -16.34
N PRO A 91 -4.54 -3.06 -15.47
CA PRO A 91 -4.59 -4.41 -14.92
C PRO A 91 -5.86 -4.63 -14.09
N ALA A 92 -6.47 -5.82 -14.20
CA ALA A 92 -7.71 -6.14 -13.48
C ALA A 92 -7.58 -6.01 -11.96
N MET A 93 -6.39 -6.26 -11.42
CA MET A 93 -6.05 -6.20 -9.99
C MET A 93 -6.23 -4.80 -9.40
N LEU A 94 -6.33 -3.76 -10.22
CA LEU A 94 -6.70 -2.42 -9.76
C LEU A 94 -8.09 -2.38 -9.12
N SER A 95 -8.96 -3.36 -9.38
CA SER A 95 -10.26 -3.50 -8.71
C SER A 95 -10.16 -3.75 -7.20
N ILE A 96 -9.04 -4.32 -6.73
CA ILE A 96 -8.75 -4.55 -5.31
C ILE A 96 -8.37 -3.23 -4.62
N ALA A 97 -7.86 -2.27 -5.39
CA ALA A 97 -7.32 -1.04 -4.86
C ALA A 97 -8.40 -0.14 -4.24
N ARG A 98 -7.98 0.68 -3.28
CA ARG A 98 -8.87 1.63 -2.62
C ARG A 98 -9.18 2.81 -3.54
N ARG A 99 -10.35 3.43 -3.36
CA ARG A 99 -10.80 4.57 -4.15
C ARG A 99 -9.84 5.76 -4.10
N GLU A 100 -9.18 5.98 -2.97
CA GLU A 100 -8.26 7.08 -2.73
C GLU A 100 -6.80 6.78 -3.06
N VAL A 101 -6.49 5.60 -3.61
CA VAL A 101 -5.14 5.28 -4.05
C VAL A 101 -4.74 6.17 -5.23
N GLU A 102 -3.49 6.56 -5.30
CA GLU A 102 -2.98 7.24 -6.49
C GLU A 102 -2.57 6.20 -7.54
N LEU A 103 -3.17 6.28 -8.73
CA LEU A 103 -2.88 5.38 -9.85
C LEU A 103 -1.99 6.08 -10.88
N LEU A 104 -0.85 5.46 -11.19
CA LEU A 104 0.13 5.99 -12.15
C LEU A 104 0.43 4.97 -13.25
N ALA A 105 0.02 5.28 -14.48
CA ALA A 105 0.41 4.52 -15.66
C ALA A 105 1.81 4.95 -16.13
N ALA A 106 2.79 4.05 -16.12
CA ALA A 106 4.16 4.39 -16.48
C ALA A 106 4.88 3.31 -17.31
N ALA A 107 5.72 3.77 -18.24
CA ALA A 107 6.64 2.92 -19.00
C ALA A 107 7.62 2.21 -18.05
N PRO A 108 8.10 0.99 -18.36
CA PRO A 108 8.95 0.20 -17.46
C PRO A 108 10.15 0.97 -16.87
N LYS A 109 10.83 1.76 -17.71
CA LYS A 109 12.00 2.57 -17.33
C LYS A 109 11.69 3.69 -16.32
N ALA A 110 10.44 4.17 -16.29
CA ALA A 110 10.02 5.28 -15.42
C ALA A 110 9.41 4.82 -14.08
N ARG A 111 8.95 3.56 -13.98
CA ARG A 111 8.25 3.06 -12.78
C ARG A 111 9.11 3.13 -11.53
N ARG A 112 10.38 2.74 -11.65
CA ARG A 112 11.31 2.73 -10.51
C ARG A 112 11.56 4.15 -9.98
N LYS A 113 11.84 5.09 -10.88
CA LYS A 113 12.04 6.49 -10.52
C LYS A 113 10.81 7.08 -9.80
N LEU A 114 9.62 6.85 -10.34
CA LEU A 114 8.37 7.28 -9.72
C LEU A 114 8.17 6.64 -8.34
N ALA A 115 8.48 5.35 -8.20
CA ALA A 115 8.41 4.67 -6.91
C ALA A 115 9.36 5.32 -5.89
N ASP A 116 10.62 5.52 -6.25
CA ASP A 116 11.63 6.10 -5.36
C ASP A 116 11.22 7.50 -4.86
N GLU A 117 10.65 8.34 -5.74
CA GLU A 117 10.08 9.66 -5.38
C GLU A 117 8.95 9.57 -4.34
N ARG A 118 8.15 8.50 -4.37
CA ARG A 118 7.03 8.29 -3.43
C ARG A 118 7.46 7.62 -2.13
N LEU A 119 8.41 6.69 -2.22
CA LEU A 119 9.03 6.07 -1.05
C LEU A 119 9.76 7.12 -0.21
N ALA A 120 10.42 8.09 -0.85
CA ALA A 120 11.06 9.24 -0.19
C ALA A 120 10.06 10.14 0.55
N ARG A 121 8.78 10.12 0.16
CA ARG A 121 7.68 10.79 0.86
C ARG A 121 7.06 9.93 1.96
N GLY A 122 7.60 8.73 2.20
CA GLY A 122 7.07 7.77 3.18
C GLY A 122 5.79 7.06 2.74
N LEU A 123 5.51 6.98 1.43
CA LEU A 123 4.29 6.37 0.88
C LEU A 123 4.50 4.89 0.54
N ASP A 124 3.51 4.05 0.85
CA ASP A 124 3.53 2.66 0.43
C ASP A 124 3.23 2.53 -1.07
N VAL A 125 4.19 2.01 -1.82
CA VAL A 125 4.15 1.91 -3.29
C VAL A 125 4.05 0.44 -3.72
N VAL A 126 3.09 0.16 -4.58
CA VAL A 126 3.00 -1.10 -5.32
C VAL A 126 3.32 -0.85 -6.79
N ILE A 127 4.21 -1.65 -7.36
CA ILE A 127 4.43 -1.72 -8.81
C ILE A 127 3.76 -2.99 -9.33
N LEU A 128 2.84 -2.84 -10.29
CA LEU A 128 2.30 -3.94 -11.07
C LEU A 128 3.15 -4.13 -12.33
N THR A 129 3.56 -5.36 -12.61
CA THR A 129 4.32 -5.73 -13.81
C THR A 129 3.60 -6.84 -14.58
N ASN A 130 3.61 -6.78 -15.92
CA ASN A 130 2.98 -7.80 -16.77
C ASN A 130 4.01 -8.79 -17.35
N ASP A 131 5.24 -8.81 -16.82
CA ASP A 131 6.41 -9.46 -17.44
C ASP A 131 6.36 -11.01 -17.40
N GLY A 132 5.26 -11.59 -16.92
CA GLY A 132 5.00 -13.03 -16.94
C GLY A 132 4.54 -13.58 -18.30
N ILE A 133 4.05 -12.74 -19.22
CA ILE A 133 3.51 -13.19 -20.53
C ILE A 133 4.61 -13.26 -21.61
N ASP A 134 5.73 -12.55 -21.43
CA ASP A 134 6.78 -12.47 -22.46
C ASP A 134 7.76 -13.66 -22.45
N ARG A 135 7.68 -14.53 -21.42
CA ARG A 135 8.52 -15.73 -21.34
C ARG A 135 8.00 -16.86 -22.23
N THR A 136 6.69 -16.91 -22.52
CA THR A 136 6.07 -17.85 -23.46
C THR A 136 6.13 -17.37 -24.91
N ALA A 137 6.20 -16.06 -25.16
CA ALA A 137 6.39 -15.51 -26.51
C ALA A 137 7.81 -15.75 -27.07
N ARG A 138 8.82 -15.92 -26.21
CA ARG A 138 10.21 -16.25 -26.61
C ARG A 138 10.54 -17.74 -26.71
N ALA A 139 9.64 -18.63 -26.30
CA ALA A 139 9.86 -20.08 -26.40
C ALA A 139 9.34 -20.69 -27.71
N GLY A 140 8.84 -19.88 -28.63
CA GLY A 140 8.11 -20.34 -29.81
C GLY A 140 8.68 -19.94 -31.16
N ILE A 141 9.98 -19.67 -31.31
CA ILE A 141 10.62 -19.59 -32.64
C ILE A 141 12.10 -19.98 -32.52
N SER A 142 12.43 -21.22 -32.87
CA SER A 142 13.55 -21.54 -33.76
C SER A 142 13.48 -23.02 -34.15
N ALA A 143 13.72 -23.23 -35.45
CA ALA A 143 13.59 -24.46 -36.21
C ALA A 143 14.62 -25.53 -35.86
#